data_AF-A0A0Q5GWV3-F1
#
_entry.id   AF-A0A0Q5GWV3-F1
#
_cell.length_a   1.000
_cell.length_b   1.000
_cell.length_c   1.000
_cell.angle_alpha   90.00
_cell.angle_beta   90.00
_cell.angle_gamma   90.00
#
_symmetry.space_group_name_H-M   'P 1'
#
loop_
_entity.id
_entity.type
_entity.pdbx_description
1 polymer ?
#
loop_
_entity_poly.entity_id
_entity_poly.type
_entity_poly.pdbx_seq_one_letter_code
_entity_poly.pdbx_strand_id
1 'polypeptide(L)'
;MDTTKFSRYPGSRIFWFLFGTILGSAGVWSGMKQGLMGETLIGLGLITLGIQGLLRPVVLTRVAKISKEEMTREVSVGSDALHGALSLAMAGLLIAGFVLKYLVKT
;
A
#
# COMPACT_ATOMS: atom_id res chain seq x y z
N MET A 1 18.77 -0.04 15.94
CA MET A 1 17.52 0.11 15.18
C MET A 1 17.48 1.54 14.65
N ASP A 2 17.54 1.72 13.34
CA ASP A 2 17.57 3.04 12.66
C ASP A 2 16.21 3.75 12.74
N THR A 3 15.83 4.24 13.91
CA THR A 3 14.65 5.11 14.09
C THR A 3 14.74 6.39 13.25
N THR A 4 15.94 6.78 12.85
CA THR A 4 16.26 7.94 12.00
C THR A 4 15.62 7.87 10.61
N LYS A 5 15.43 6.67 10.04
CA LYS A 5 14.83 6.52 8.69
C LYS A 5 13.32 6.77 8.70
N PHE A 6 12.64 6.42 9.79
CA PHE A 6 11.19 6.62 9.94
C PHE A 6 10.82 8.11 10.06
N SER A 7 11.74 8.91 10.60
CA SER A 7 11.62 10.37 10.68
C SER A 7 11.77 11.09 9.33
N ARG A 8 12.27 10.40 8.29
CA ARG A 8 12.28 10.94 6.92
C ARG A 8 10.89 10.77 6.27
N TYR A 9 10.31 11.88 5.83
CA TYR A 9 9.00 11.99 5.18
C TYR A 9 7.78 11.49 6.01
N PRO A 10 7.63 11.90 7.28
CA PRO A 10 6.58 11.37 8.16
C PRO A 10 5.18 11.72 7.65
N GLY A 11 5.00 12.90 7.06
CA GLY A 11 3.72 13.32 6.46
C GLY A 11 3.26 12.42 5.33
N SER A 12 4.17 12.07 4.38
CA SER A 12 3.84 11.16 3.27
C SER A 12 3.50 9.75 3.78
N ARG A 13 4.29 9.24 4.73
CA ARG A 13 4.05 7.93 5.36
C ARG A 13 2.67 7.87 6.02
N ILE A 14 2.37 8.85 6.88
CA ILE A 14 1.10 8.93 7.60
C ILE A 14 -0.06 9.10 6.61
N PHE A 15 0.10 9.97 5.61
CA PHE A 15 -0.91 10.17 4.58
C PHE A 15 -1.25 8.87 3.86
N TRP A 16 -0.26 8.16 3.31
CA TRP A 16 -0.51 6.91 2.59
C TRP A 16 -1.02 5.80 3.50
N PHE A 17 -0.52 5.73 4.74
CA PHE A 17 -1.01 4.78 5.72
C PHE A 17 -2.48 5.00 6.06
N LEU A 18 -2.86 6.24 6.41
CA LEU A 18 -4.24 6.60 6.72
C LEU A 18 -5.13 6.43 5.49
N PHE A 19 -4.69 6.89 4.32
CA PHE A 19 -5.42 6.74 3.07
C PHE A 19 -5.74 5.26 2.77
N GLY A 20 -4.71 4.41 2.75
CA GLY A 20 -4.87 2.99 2.48
C GLY A 20 -5.71 2.27 3.54
N THR A 21 -5.51 2.61 4.81
CA THR A 21 -6.24 1.98 5.93
C THR A 21 -7.70 2.41 5.98
N ILE A 22 -8.01 3.70 5.82
CA ILE A 22 -9.38 4.22 5.87
C ILE A 22 -10.19 3.68 4.69
N LEU A 23 -9.68 3.83 3.47
CA LEU A 23 -10.38 3.34 2.28
C LEU A 23 -10.46 1.83 2.26
N GLY A 24 -9.37 1.15 2.64
CA GLY A 24 -9.31 -0.29 2.68
C GLY A 24 -10.28 -0.88 3.71
N SER A 25 -10.33 -0.31 4.92
CA SER A 25 -11.27 -0.73 5.97
C SER A 25 -12.72 -0.46 5.58
N ALA A 26 -13.00 0.67 4.92
CA ALA A 26 -14.33 0.96 4.38
C ALA A 26 -14.73 -0.06 3.30
N GLY A 27 -13.80 -0.43 2.41
CA GLY A 27 -14.01 -1.46 1.38
C GLY A 27 -14.24 -2.85 1.97
N VAL A 28 -13.44 -3.25 2.97
CA VAL A 28 -13.64 -4.51 3.71
C VAL A 28 -14.98 -4.53 4.41
N TRP A 29 -15.33 -3.46 5.12
CA TRP A 29 -16.61 -3.36 5.82
C TRP A 29 -17.80 -3.44 4.86
N SER A 30 -17.76 -2.69 3.76
CA SER A 30 -18.77 -2.72 2.70
C SER A 30 -18.90 -4.12 2.11
N GLY A 31 -17.79 -4.71 1.69
CA GLY A 31 -17.74 -6.02 1.07
C GLY A 31 -18.26 -7.12 1.98
N MET A 32 -17.84 -7.13 3.25
CA MET A 32 -18.33 -8.11 4.24
C MET A 32 -19.83 -7.94 4.52
N LYS A 33 -20.32 -6.70 4.64
CA LYS A 33 -21.74 -6.44 4.90
C LYS A 33 -22.64 -6.87 3.73
N GLN A 34 -22.16 -6.71 2.50
CA GLN A 34 -22.90 -7.00 1.28
C GLN A 34 -22.63 -8.41 0.72
N GLY A 35 -21.73 -9.19 1.34
CA GLY A 35 -21.28 -10.48 0.83
C GLY A 35 -20.41 -10.40 -0.43
N LEU A 36 -19.94 -9.20 -0.80
CA LEU A 36 -19.16 -8.95 -2.01
C LEU A 36 -17.68 -9.25 -1.74
N MET A 37 -17.24 -10.46 -2.10
CA MET A 37 -15.85 -10.89 -1.94
C MET A 37 -14.88 -10.01 -2.73
N GLY A 38 -15.28 -9.54 -3.91
CA GLY A 38 -14.45 -8.64 -4.72
C GLY A 38 -14.12 -7.31 -4.02
N GLU A 39 -15.09 -6.69 -3.36
CA GLU A 39 -14.87 -5.46 -2.59
C GLU A 39 -14.00 -5.69 -1.36
N THR A 40 -14.19 -6.82 -0.69
CA THR A 40 -13.38 -7.21 0.46
C THR A 40 -11.91 -7.35 0.08
N LEU A 41 -11.62 -8.07 -1.01
CA LEU A 41 -10.25 -8.26 -1.50
C LEU A 41 -9.60 -6.94 -1.95
N ILE A 42 -10.35 -6.07 -2.66
CA ILE A 42 -9.86 -4.73 -3.01
C ILE A 42 -9.53 -3.94 -1.74
N GLY A 43 -10.40 -3.99 -0.74
CA GLY A 43 -10.18 -3.34 0.55
C GLY A 43 -8.91 -3.80 1.25
N LEU A 44 -8.67 -5.12 1.31
CA LEU A 44 -7.43 -5.69 1.86
C LEU A 44 -6.19 -5.25 1.05
N GLY A 45 -6.31 -5.18 -0.28
CA GLY A 45 -5.27 -4.65 -1.16
C GLY A 45 -4.90 -3.20 -0.81
N LEU A 46 -5.90 -2.35 -0.55
CA LEU A 46 -5.70 -0.95 -0.16
C LEU A 46 -5.07 -0.81 1.25
N ILE A 47 -5.41 -1.68 2.19
CA ILE A 47 -4.72 -1.72 3.50
C ILE A 47 -3.25 -2.07 3.31
N THR A 48 -2.96 -3.06 2.46
CA THR A 48 -1.58 -3.49 2.14
C THR A 48 -0.79 -2.35 1.50
N LEU A 49 -1.43 -1.58 0.60
CA LEU A 49 -0.87 -0.35 0.04
C LEU A 49 -0.53 0.67 1.13
N GLY A 50 -1.43 0.89 2.10
CA GLY A 50 -1.19 1.80 3.21
C GLY A 50 0.01 1.40 4.07
N ILE A 51 0.14 0.11 4.38
CA ILE A 51 1.32 -0.45 5.08
C ILE A 51 2.58 -0.24 4.23
N GLN A 52 2.50 -0.48 2.92
CA GLN A 52 3.63 -0.27 2.03
C GLN A 52 4.05 1.21 1.95
N GLY A 53 3.11 2.14 1.90
CA GLY A 53 3.38 3.58 1.93
C GLY A 53 3.95 4.08 3.25
N LEU A 54 3.58 3.44 4.37
CA LEU A 54 4.20 3.67 5.68
C LEU A 54 5.67 3.27 5.69
N LEU A 55 5.99 2.10 5.11
CA LEU A 55 7.35 1.54 5.11
C LEU A 55 8.24 2.18 4.03
N ARG A 56 7.67 2.44 2.85
CA ARG A 56 8.33 3.00 1.67
C ARG A 56 7.57 4.26 1.23
N PRO A 57 7.92 5.44 1.79
CA PRO A 57 7.18 6.67 1.52
C PRO A 57 7.25 7.03 0.04
N VAL A 58 6.13 7.51 -0.50
CA VAL A 58 6.13 8.11 -1.83
C VAL A 58 6.79 9.48 -1.71
N VAL A 59 7.99 9.59 -2.27
CA VAL A 59 8.73 10.84 -2.34
C VAL A 59 8.49 11.46 -3.71
N LEU A 60 7.79 12.59 -3.74
CA LEU A 60 7.56 13.39 -4.94
C LEU A 60 8.65 14.47 -5.04
N THR A 61 9.87 14.09 -5.37
CA THR A 61 10.95 15.06 -5.60
C THR A 61 10.89 15.61 -7.03
N ARG A 62 10.85 16.95 -7.17
CA ARG A 62 11.01 17.66 -8.46
C ARG A 62 12.47 17.80 -8.92
N VAL A 63 13.43 17.25 -8.19
CA VAL A 63 14.85 17.58 -8.39
C VAL A 63 15.61 16.36 -8.89
N ALA A 64 15.94 16.39 -10.18
CA ALA A 64 16.56 15.36 -11.01
C ALA A 64 18.04 15.03 -10.67
N LYS A 65 18.47 15.14 -9.41
CA LYS A 65 19.89 14.97 -9.04
C LYS A 65 20.23 13.69 -8.28
N ILE A 66 19.26 12.91 -7.82
CA ILE A 66 19.49 11.64 -7.13
C ILE A 66 18.62 10.57 -7.82
N SER A 67 19.21 9.40 -8.10
CA SER A 67 18.46 8.29 -8.69
C SER A 67 17.29 7.93 -7.77
N LYS A 68 16.09 7.78 -8.34
CA LYS A 68 14.88 7.45 -7.57
C LYS A 68 15.08 6.17 -6.75
N GLU A 69 15.90 5.25 -7.24
CA GLU A 69 16.23 3.97 -6.60
C GLU A 69 17.13 4.14 -5.37
N GLU A 70 18.16 4.98 -5.46
CA GLU A 70 19.03 5.32 -4.31
C GLU A 70 18.25 6.03 -3.21
N MET A 71 17.49 7.05 -3.58
CA MET A 71 16.68 7.80 -2.62
C MET A 71 15.65 6.88 -1.95
N THR A 72 15.07 5.96 -2.71
CA THR A 72 14.07 5.04 -2.18
C THR A 72 14.70 4.02 -1.23
N ARG A 73 15.89 3.47 -1.51
CA ARG A 73 16.60 2.57 -0.59
C ARG A 73 16.99 3.25 0.72
N GLU A 74 17.35 4.53 0.67
CA GLU A 74 17.70 5.28 1.88
C GLU A 74 16.51 5.50 2.83
N VAL A 75 15.32 5.72 2.29
CA VAL A 75 14.11 6.02 3.07
C VAL A 75 13.22 4.80 3.32
N SER A 76 13.47 3.68 2.64
CA SER A 76 12.72 2.44 2.87
C SER A 76 13.07 1.85 4.24
N VAL A 77 12.03 1.42 4.94
CA VAL A 77 12.15 0.74 6.23
C VAL A 77 11.74 -0.71 6.03
N GLY A 78 12.68 -1.63 6.25
CA GLY A 78 12.50 -3.06 6.01
C GLY A 78 13.46 -3.60 4.95
N SER A 79 13.36 -4.90 4.66
CA SER A 79 14.15 -5.56 3.62
C SER A 79 13.48 -5.44 2.24
N ASP A 80 14.28 -5.49 1.17
CA ASP A 80 13.76 -5.53 -0.20
C ASP A 80 12.78 -6.70 -0.41
N ALA A 81 13.03 -7.84 0.26
CA ALA A 81 12.14 -9.01 0.25
C ALA A 81 10.76 -8.71 0.86
N LEU A 82 10.69 -7.96 1.98
CA LEU A 82 9.42 -7.56 2.59
C LEU A 82 8.61 -6.67 1.65
N HIS A 83 9.27 -5.70 1.02
CA HIS A 83 8.61 -4.82 0.05
C HIS A 83 8.14 -5.58 -1.19
N GLY A 84 8.92 -6.55 -1.66
CA GLY A 84 8.53 -7.46 -2.75
C GLY A 84 7.30 -8.28 -2.39
N ALA A 85 7.30 -8.90 -1.21
CA ALA A 85 6.18 -9.70 -0.71
C ALA A 85 4.90 -8.87 -0.54
N LEU A 86 5.00 -7.67 0.06
CA LEU A 86 3.88 -6.74 0.19
C LEU A 86 3.33 -6.29 -1.18
N SER A 87 4.22 -6.02 -2.13
CA SER A 87 3.82 -5.63 -3.50
C SER A 87 3.09 -6.77 -4.20
N LEU A 88 3.58 -8.01 -4.06
CA LEU A 88 2.95 -9.19 -4.64
C LEU A 88 1.59 -9.46 -4.00
N ALA A 89 1.48 -9.39 -2.67
CA ALA A 89 0.23 -9.56 -1.95
C ALA A 89 -0.79 -8.48 -2.34
N MET A 90 -0.38 -7.21 -2.39
CA MET A 90 -1.22 -6.10 -2.83
C MET A 90 -1.72 -6.33 -4.26
N ALA A 91 -0.82 -6.64 -5.20
CA ALA A 91 -1.19 -6.89 -6.59
C ALA A 91 -2.17 -8.07 -6.71
N GLY A 92 -1.90 -9.19 -6.02
CA GLY A 92 -2.77 -10.35 -6.00
C GLY A 92 -4.17 -10.04 -5.48
N LEU A 93 -4.27 -9.33 -4.34
CA LEU A 93 -5.54 -8.92 -3.74
C LEU A 93 -6.34 -7.99 -4.65
N LEU A 94 -5.68 -6.97 -5.23
CA LEU A 94 -6.35 -6.02 -6.12
C LEU A 94 -6.81 -6.70 -7.41
N ILE A 95 -5.94 -7.47 -8.06
CA ILE A 95 -6.29 -8.16 -9.32
C ILE A 95 -7.43 -9.16 -9.06
N ALA A 96 -7.30 -10.03 -8.07
CA ALA A 96 -8.34 -11.00 -7.73
C ALA A 96 -9.65 -10.30 -7.36
N GLY A 97 -9.58 -9.24 -6.56
CA GLY A 97 -10.75 -8.45 -6.17
C GLY A 97 -11.45 -7.79 -7.35
N PHE A 98 -10.70 -7.19 -8.29
CA PHE A 98 -11.26 -6.60 -9.50
C PHE A 98 -11.88 -7.64 -10.43
N VAL A 99 -11.23 -8.79 -10.60
CA VAL A 99 -11.76 -9.93 -11.38
C VAL A 99 -13.10 -10.39 -10.78
N LEU A 100 -13.15 -10.63 -9.47
CA LEU A 100 -14.39 -11.07 -8.81
C LEU A 100 -15.50 -10.03 -8.91
N LYS A 101 -15.17 -8.75 -8.72
CA LYS A 101 -16.14 -7.65 -8.74
C LYS A 101 -16.74 -7.42 -10.13
N TYR A 102 -15.90 -7.41 -11.17
CA TYR A 102 -16.32 -6.94 -12.49
C TYR A 102 -16.47 -8.03 -13.54
N LEU A 103 -15.74 -9.15 -13.43
CA LEU A 103 -15.79 -10.24 -14.41
C LEU A 103 -16.67 -11.40 -13.93
N VAL A 104 -16.68 -11.70 -12.63
CA VAL A 104 -17.43 -12.83 -12.07
C VAL A 104 -18.82 -12.42 -11.55
N LYS A 105 -19.06 -11.12 -11.30
CA LYS A 105 -20.33 -10.59 -10.72
C LYS A 105 -20.74 -11.36 -9.45
N THR A 106 -19.79 -11.52 -8.54
CA THR A 106 -19.99 -12.10 -7.19
C THR A 106 -20.10 -11.02 -6.13
#